data_AF-A0A7X1FB56-F1
#
_entry.id   AF-A0A7X1FB56-F1
#
_cell.length_a   1.000
_cell.length_b   1.000
_cell.length_c   1.000
_cell.angle_alpha   90.00
_cell.angle_beta   90.00
_cell.angle_gamma   90.00
#
_symmetry.space_group_name_H-M   'P 1'
#
loop_
_entity.id
_entity.type
_entity.pdbx_description
1 polymer ?
#
loop_
_entity_poly.entity_id
_entity_poly.type
_entity_poly.pdbx_seq_one_letter_code
_entity_poly.pdbx_strand_id
1 'polypeptide(L)'
;MSSITLTLELACTREEAARFAAVEMFLAEMSENAEAEPPAELDAVFGVRPRETILGLAGHPRPLGITCRYDREAGMMTLAAIDGQPNLAALPVLLLWLYPDKLPIAYSVHVTERSELAVWTIVGLNRIEITQHEGEAATRLEALRAIGDTPRRLDLLPTKPLPRSDD
;
A
#
# COMPACT_ATOMS: atom_id res chain seq x y z
N MET A 1 20.68 11.98 0.73
CA MET A 1 19.60 11.16 0.14
C MET A 1 18.34 11.50 0.89
N SER A 2 17.24 11.73 0.17
CA SER A 2 15.94 11.99 0.79
C SER A 2 15.43 10.75 1.47
N SER A 3 15.17 10.82 2.78
CA SER A 3 14.49 9.75 3.50
C SER A 3 12.98 9.98 3.47
N ILE A 4 12.25 8.92 3.14
CA ILE A 4 10.80 8.93 3.12
C ILE A 4 10.29 8.32 4.43
N THR A 5 9.37 9.02 5.08
CA THR A 5 8.58 8.48 6.20
C THR A 5 7.20 8.06 5.67
N LEU A 6 6.89 6.77 5.77
CA LEU A 6 5.57 6.22 5.51
C LEU A 6 4.84 6.05 6.85
N THR A 7 3.59 6.51 6.90
CA THR A 7 2.69 6.25 8.03
C THR A 7 1.39 5.67 7.51
N LEU A 8 1.13 4.41 7.83
CA LEU A 8 -0.16 3.74 7.65
C LEU A 8 -0.50 2.98 8.93
N GLU A 9 -1.71 3.18 9.41
CA GLU A 9 -2.32 2.37 10.46
C GLU A 9 -3.53 1.64 9.89
N LEU A 10 -3.60 0.33 10.10
CA LEU A 10 -4.64 -0.53 9.57
C LEU A 10 -5.17 -1.46 10.66
N ALA A 11 -6.45 -1.33 10.99
CA ALA A 11 -7.13 -2.26 11.88
C ALA A 11 -7.21 -3.64 11.21
N CYS A 12 -6.61 -4.65 11.81
CA CYS A 12 -6.58 -5.99 11.24
C CYS A 12 -6.42 -7.08 12.32
N THR A 13 -6.80 -8.29 11.93
CA THR A 13 -6.52 -9.50 12.69
C THR A 13 -5.03 -9.84 12.64
N ARG A 14 -4.61 -10.76 13.50
CA ARG A 14 -3.24 -11.25 13.51
C ARG A 14 -2.90 -11.97 12.20
N GLU A 15 -3.82 -12.77 11.67
CA GLU A 15 -3.65 -13.48 10.41
C GLU A 15 -3.52 -12.51 9.24
N GLU A 16 -4.31 -11.43 9.23
CA GLU A 16 -4.22 -10.37 8.23
C GLU A 16 -2.88 -9.61 8.30
N ALA A 17 -2.36 -9.35 9.50
CA ALA A 17 -1.03 -8.76 9.65
C ALA A 17 0.07 -9.72 9.19
N ALA A 18 -0.05 -11.00 9.52
CA ALA A 18 0.92 -12.04 9.13
C ALA A 18 1.08 -12.13 7.61
N ARG A 19 0.00 -11.99 6.82
CA ARG A 19 0.06 -11.99 5.36
C ARG A 19 0.94 -10.87 4.80
N PHE A 20 0.90 -9.66 5.36
CA PHE A 20 1.79 -8.58 4.91
C PHE A 20 3.24 -8.87 5.30
N ALA A 21 3.47 -9.32 6.53
CA ALA A 21 4.79 -9.73 7.00
C ALA A 21 5.38 -10.84 6.11
N ALA A 22 4.56 -11.80 5.68
CA ALA A 22 4.95 -12.88 4.79
C ALA A 22 5.37 -12.35 3.41
N VAL A 23 4.68 -11.36 2.85
CA VAL A 23 5.09 -10.69 1.60
C VAL A 23 6.42 -9.95 1.79
N GLU A 24 6.58 -9.21 2.89
CA GLU A 24 7.82 -8.51 3.25
C GLU A 24 9.00 -9.48 3.31
N MET A 25 8.87 -10.56 4.09
CA MET A 25 9.91 -11.58 4.26
C MET A 25 10.23 -12.28 2.94
N PHE A 26 9.22 -12.66 2.17
CA PHE A 26 9.41 -13.28 0.86
C PHE A 26 10.21 -12.36 -0.10
N LEU A 27 9.87 -11.08 -0.18
CA LEU A 27 10.59 -10.13 -1.04
C LEU A 27 12.02 -9.86 -0.55
N ALA A 28 12.25 -9.87 0.76
CA ALA A 28 13.60 -9.81 1.33
C ALA A 28 14.40 -11.05 0.95
N GLU A 29 13.85 -12.25 1.12
CA GLU A 29 14.51 -13.52 0.76
C GLU A 29 14.80 -13.59 -0.74
N MET A 30 13.86 -13.19 -1.60
CA MET A 30 14.05 -13.10 -3.05
C MET A 30 15.21 -12.20 -3.49
N SER A 31 15.63 -11.26 -2.63
CA SER A 31 16.78 -10.39 -2.88
C SER A 31 18.11 -11.12 -2.69
N GLU A 32 18.12 -12.22 -1.95
CA GLU A 32 19.29 -13.06 -1.63
C GLU A 32 19.25 -14.42 -2.34
N ASN A 33 18.05 -14.96 -2.56
CA ASN A 33 17.79 -16.26 -3.16
C ASN A 33 16.67 -16.16 -4.20
N ALA A 34 17.04 -16.23 -5.49
CA ALA A 34 16.07 -16.15 -6.58
C ALA A 34 15.08 -17.33 -6.65
N GLU A 35 15.39 -18.44 -5.99
CA GLU A 35 14.56 -19.64 -5.92
C GLU A 35 13.66 -19.66 -4.67
N ALA A 36 13.59 -18.55 -3.93
CA ALA A 36 12.68 -18.44 -2.79
C ALA A 36 11.22 -18.58 -3.26
N GLU A 37 10.42 -19.23 -2.42
CA GLU A 37 8.99 -19.44 -2.64
C GLU A 37 8.21 -18.73 -1.53
N PRO A 38 7.06 -18.12 -1.85
CA PRO A 38 6.22 -17.50 -0.84
C PRO A 38 5.64 -18.57 0.10
N PRO A 39 5.40 -18.24 1.38
CA PRO A 39 4.79 -19.17 2.31
C PRO A 39 3.32 -19.46 1.92
N ALA A 40 2.86 -20.68 2.22
CA ALA A 40 1.55 -21.19 1.79
C ALA A 40 0.33 -20.36 2.23
N GLU A 41 0.47 -19.54 3.28
CA GLU A 41 -0.57 -18.59 3.70
C GLU A 41 -0.88 -17.52 2.64
N LEU A 42 0.03 -17.28 1.70
CA LEU A 42 -0.15 -16.36 0.59
C LEU A 42 -0.88 -17.00 -0.59
N ASP A 43 -0.98 -18.33 -0.66
CA ASP A 43 -1.68 -19.05 -1.74
C ASP A 43 -3.17 -18.66 -1.78
N ALA A 44 -3.79 -18.54 -0.60
CA ALA A 44 -5.20 -18.15 -0.47
C ALA A 44 -5.46 -16.71 -0.94
N VAL A 45 -4.45 -15.85 -0.96
CA VAL A 45 -4.56 -14.44 -1.34
C VAL A 45 -4.19 -14.25 -2.81
N PHE A 46 -3.08 -14.82 -3.25
CA PHE A 46 -2.50 -14.57 -4.57
C PHE A 46 -2.79 -15.69 -5.60
N GLY A 47 -3.44 -16.78 -5.16
CA GLY A 47 -3.96 -17.82 -6.03
C GLY A 47 -2.90 -18.81 -6.53
N VAL A 48 -3.02 -19.23 -7.79
CA VAL A 48 -2.30 -20.38 -8.36
C VAL A 48 -0.81 -20.10 -8.62
N ARG A 49 -0.40 -18.83 -8.64
CA ARG A 49 0.97 -18.37 -8.95
C ARG A 49 1.40 -17.24 -8.01
N PRO A 50 1.45 -17.50 -6.69
CA PRO A 50 1.68 -16.46 -5.69
C PRO A 50 3.03 -15.78 -5.91
N ARG A 51 4.06 -16.54 -6.27
CA ARG A 51 5.40 -16.04 -6.57
C ARG A 51 5.38 -15.02 -7.71
N GLU A 52 4.89 -15.40 -8.89
CA GLU A 52 4.86 -14.52 -10.06
C GLU A 52 3.97 -13.31 -9.84
N THR A 53 2.85 -13.48 -9.14
CA THR A 53 1.96 -12.36 -8.82
C THR A 53 2.65 -11.37 -7.90
N ILE A 54 3.22 -11.80 -6.77
CA ILE A 54 3.88 -10.90 -5.82
C ILE A 54 5.08 -10.19 -6.48
N LEU A 55 5.89 -10.91 -7.25
CA LEU A 55 7.03 -10.31 -7.96
C LEU A 55 6.60 -9.31 -9.03
N GLY A 56 5.51 -9.60 -9.75
CA GLY A 56 4.90 -8.68 -10.71
C GLY A 56 4.36 -7.40 -10.06
N LEU A 57 3.76 -7.52 -8.88
CA LEU A 57 3.28 -6.37 -8.10
C LEU A 57 4.44 -5.52 -7.53
N ALA A 58 5.49 -6.18 -7.04
CA ALA A 58 6.64 -5.51 -6.45
C ALA A 58 7.61 -4.90 -7.49
N GLY A 59 7.60 -5.40 -8.74
CA GLY A 59 8.49 -4.92 -9.80
C GLY A 59 9.93 -5.48 -9.73
N HIS A 60 10.07 -6.73 -9.25
CA HIS A 60 11.20 -7.68 -9.28
C HIS A 60 12.67 -7.19 -9.44
N PRO A 61 13.64 -7.85 -8.77
CA PRO A 61 13.70 -8.15 -7.34
C PRO A 61 14.24 -6.93 -6.61
N ARG A 62 13.39 -6.28 -5.81
CA ARG A 62 13.82 -5.29 -4.84
C ARG A 62 13.07 -5.57 -3.54
N PRO A 63 13.72 -5.37 -2.38
CA PRO A 63 13.00 -5.38 -1.11
C PRO A 63 11.88 -4.33 -1.16
N LEU A 64 10.80 -4.59 -0.42
CA LEU A 64 9.67 -3.68 -0.39
C LEU A 64 10.05 -2.31 0.20
N GLY A 65 11.08 -2.27 1.06
CA GLY A 65 11.49 -1.06 1.78
C GLY A 65 10.43 -0.58 2.79
N ILE A 66 9.53 -1.49 3.19
CA ILE A 66 8.43 -1.24 4.11
C ILE A 66 8.41 -2.40 5.10
N THR A 67 8.32 -2.09 6.39
CA THR A 67 8.11 -3.07 7.46
C THR A 67 6.73 -2.92 8.07
N CYS A 68 6.22 -4.01 8.63
CA CYS A 68 4.98 -4.02 9.39
C CYS A 68 5.22 -4.34 10.88
N ARG A 69 4.47 -3.65 11.76
CA ARG A 69 4.42 -3.94 13.19
C ARG A 69 2.98 -4.15 13.61
N TYR A 70 2.67 -5.30 14.21
CA TYR A 70 1.33 -5.60 14.72
C TYR A 70 1.25 -5.38 16.23
N ASP A 71 0.31 -4.52 16.64
CA ASP A 71 -0.11 -4.36 18.01
C ASP A 71 -1.30 -5.28 18.29
N ARG A 72 -1.05 -6.32 19.10
CA ARG A 72 -2.05 -7.32 19.45
C ARG A 72 -3.14 -6.80 20.37
N GLU A 73 -2.83 -5.83 21.23
CA GLU A 73 -3.81 -5.26 22.16
C GLU A 73 -4.75 -4.31 21.44
N ALA A 74 -4.22 -3.50 20.53
CA ALA A 74 -5.00 -2.56 19.73
C ALA A 74 -5.67 -3.21 18.51
N GLY A 75 -5.23 -4.39 18.07
CA GLY A 75 -5.68 -5.00 16.82
C GLY A 75 -5.28 -4.18 15.60
N MET A 76 -4.10 -3.57 15.64
CA MET A 76 -3.65 -2.55 14.68
C MET A 76 -2.30 -2.94 14.09
N MET A 77 -2.19 -2.89 12.76
CA MET A 77 -0.92 -2.98 12.06
C MET A 77 -0.45 -1.58 11.65
N THR A 78 0.80 -1.26 11.95
CA THR A 78 1.48 -0.06 11.45
C THR A 78 2.44 -0.45 10.34
N LEU A 79 2.40 0.22 9.19
CA LEU A 79 3.45 0.12 8.17
C LEU A 79 4.37 1.33 8.23
N ALA A 80 5.67 1.08 8.14
CA ALA A 80 6.71 2.10 8.18
C ALA A 80 7.76 1.84 7.09
N ALA A 81 8.35 2.92 6.56
CA ALA A 81 9.44 2.80 5.61
C ALA A 81 10.73 2.34 6.30
N ILE A 82 11.51 1.49 5.61
CA ILE A 82 12.86 1.08 6.00
C ILE A 82 13.86 1.78 5.09
N ASP A 83 14.94 2.31 5.67
CA ASP A 83 16.04 2.97 4.95
C ASP A 83 15.64 4.13 4.02
N GLY A 84 14.42 4.66 4.21
CA GLY A 84 13.88 5.80 3.47
C GLY A 84 13.57 5.51 1.99
N GLN A 85 13.56 4.25 1.56
CA GLN A 85 13.27 3.87 0.16
C GLN A 85 12.09 2.87 0.05
N PRO A 86 10.88 3.23 0.54
CA PRO A 86 9.72 2.38 0.39
C PRO A 86 9.28 2.29 -1.08
N ASN A 87 8.89 1.10 -1.53
CA ASN A 87 8.31 0.88 -2.84
C ASN A 87 6.83 1.34 -2.86
N LEU A 88 6.64 2.65 -2.97
CA LEU A 88 5.32 3.29 -2.98
C LEU A 88 4.49 2.97 -4.23
N ALA A 89 5.11 2.45 -5.29
CA ALA A 89 4.39 2.00 -6.48
C ALA A 89 3.68 0.65 -6.24
N ALA A 90 4.32 -0.26 -5.51
CA ALA A 90 3.76 -1.56 -5.16
C ALA A 90 2.71 -1.47 -4.03
N LEU A 91 2.91 -0.56 -3.07
CA LEU A 91 2.09 -0.49 -1.85
C LEU A 91 0.57 -0.39 -2.12
N PRO A 92 0.05 0.52 -2.97
CA PRO A 92 -1.38 0.57 -3.26
C PRO A 92 -1.94 -0.76 -3.75
N VAL A 93 -1.22 -1.41 -4.66
CA VAL A 93 -1.70 -2.64 -5.30
C VAL A 93 -1.61 -3.81 -4.32
N LEU A 94 -0.58 -3.87 -3.48
CA LEU A 94 -0.50 -4.85 -2.39
C LEU A 94 -1.64 -4.68 -1.38
N LEU A 95 -1.99 -3.44 -1.01
CA LEU A 95 -3.13 -3.18 -0.12
C LEU A 95 -4.46 -3.62 -0.76
N LEU A 96 -4.64 -3.41 -2.07
CA LEU A 96 -5.81 -3.90 -2.81
C LEU A 96 -5.94 -5.43 -2.76
N TRP A 97 -4.82 -6.15 -2.87
CA TRP A 97 -4.80 -7.62 -2.86
C TRP A 97 -4.96 -8.20 -1.46
N LEU A 98 -4.25 -7.64 -0.47
CA LEU A 98 -4.19 -8.18 0.89
C LEU A 98 -5.43 -7.83 1.71
N TYR A 99 -6.03 -6.66 1.46
CA TYR A 99 -7.10 -6.11 2.29
C TYR A 99 -8.29 -5.57 1.48
N PRO A 100 -8.84 -6.33 0.52
CA PRO A 100 -9.94 -5.85 -0.33
C PRO A 100 -11.16 -5.40 0.49
N ASP A 101 -11.45 -6.09 1.60
CA ASP A 101 -12.60 -5.81 2.48
C ASP A 101 -12.37 -4.62 3.43
N LYS A 102 -11.15 -4.06 3.48
CA LYS A 102 -10.83 -2.90 4.33
C LYS A 102 -10.74 -1.60 3.54
N LEU A 103 -10.92 -1.67 2.23
CA LEU A 103 -10.91 -0.50 1.37
C LEU A 103 -12.18 0.34 1.63
N PRO A 104 -12.07 1.67 1.59
CA PRO A 104 -10.87 2.45 1.27
C PRO A 104 -9.87 2.58 2.44
N ILE A 105 -8.58 2.56 2.10
CA ILE A 105 -7.44 2.74 3.02
C ILE A 105 -6.69 4.01 2.63
N ALA A 106 -6.26 4.82 3.59
CA ALA A 106 -5.42 5.98 3.35
C ALA A 106 -4.08 5.86 4.08
N TYR A 107 -3.00 6.31 3.43
CA TYR A 107 -1.68 6.43 4.05
C TYR A 107 -1.04 7.76 3.67
N SER A 108 -0.11 8.22 4.51
CA SER A 108 0.64 9.45 4.27
C SER A 108 2.12 9.16 4.09
N VAL A 109 2.76 9.98 3.26
CA VAL A 109 4.17 9.92 2.95
C VAL A 109 4.77 11.30 3.17
N HIS A 110 5.82 11.38 3.98
CA HIS A 110 6.58 12.61 4.21
C HIS A 110 7.98 12.44 3.65
N VAL A 111 8.52 13.50 3.04
CA VAL A 111 9.91 13.54 2.60
C VAL A 111 10.69 14.36 3.61
N THR A 112 11.80 13.84 4.16
CA THR A 112 12.56 14.54 5.22
C THR A 112 12.92 15.98 4.89
N GLU A 113 13.27 16.28 3.64
CA GLU A 113 13.65 17.61 3.19
C GLU A 113 12.49 18.60 3.19
N ARG A 114 11.26 18.10 3.23
CA ARG A 114 10.01 18.88 3.32
C ARG A 114 9.02 18.16 4.23
N SER A 115 9.43 17.91 5.46
CA SER A 115 8.62 17.18 6.44
C SER A 115 7.26 17.83 6.73
N GLU A 116 7.12 19.12 6.44
CA GLU A 116 5.88 19.88 6.49
C GLU A 116 4.89 19.53 5.37
N LEU A 117 5.33 18.83 4.33
CA LEU A 117 4.51 18.38 3.21
C LEU A 117 4.27 16.88 3.30
N ALA A 118 3.03 16.52 3.61
CA ALA A 118 2.53 15.16 3.50
C ALA A 118 1.86 14.95 2.14
N VAL A 119 2.20 13.85 1.47
CA VAL A 119 1.42 13.33 0.33
C VAL A 119 0.55 12.19 0.84
N TRP A 120 -0.75 12.36 0.73
CA TRP A 120 -1.76 11.38 1.11
C TRP A 120 -2.18 10.57 -0.12
N THR A 121 -2.21 9.26 0.04
CA THR A 121 -2.74 8.33 -0.96
C THR A 121 -3.94 7.61 -0.38
N ILE A 122 -5.07 7.66 -1.08
CA ILE A 122 -6.29 6.90 -0.76
C ILE A 122 -6.44 5.79 -1.79
N VAL A 123 -6.42 4.56 -1.31
CA VAL A 123 -6.61 3.34 -2.09
C VAL A 123 -8.05 2.89 -1.90
N GLY A 124 -8.83 2.90 -2.97
CA GLY A 124 -10.17 2.32 -3.03
C GLY A 124 -10.23 1.19 -4.04
N LEU A 125 -11.25 0.33 -3.96
CA LEU A 125 -11.43 -0.83 -4.86
C LEU A 125 -11.35 -0.49 -6.36
N ASN A 126 -11.66 0.76 -6.70
CA ASN A 126 -11.81 1.20 -8.08
C ASN A 126 -11.06 2.50 -8.41
N ARG A 127 -10.15 2.95 -7.53
CA ARG A 127 -9.42 4.19 -7.73
C ARG A 127 -8.25 4.31 -6.76
N ILE A 128 -7.25 5.08 -7.18
CA ILE A 128 -6.19 5.59 -6.30
C ILE A 128 -6.22 7.11 -6.41
N GLU A 129 -6.43 7.79 -5.29
CA GLU A 129 -6.47 9.25 -5.22
C GLU A 129 -5.25 9.77 -4.45
N ILE A 130 -4.64 10.86 -4.91
CA ILE A 130 -3.47 11.49 -4.28
C ILE A 130 -3.78 12.95 -3.99
N THR A 131 -3.54 13.40 -2.75
CA THR A 131 -3.70 14.81 -2.33
C THR A 131 -2.57 15.22 -1.37
N GLN A 132 -2.34 16.52 -1.24
CA GLN A 132 -1.40 17.10 -0.27
C GLN A 132 -2.13 17.70 0.95
N HIS A 133 -3.46 17.67 0.96
CA HIS A 133 -4.29 18.27 2.00
C HIS A 133 -4.89 17.20 2.91
N GLU A 134 -4.44 17.15 4.16
CA GLU A 134 -4.92 16.18 5.15
C GLU A 134 -6.45 16.24 5.35
N GLY A 135 -7.01 17.46 5.47
CA GLY A 135 -8.46 17.65 5.64
C GLY A 135 -9.29 17.14 4.45
N GLU A 136 -8.75 17.26 3.23
CA GLU A 136 -9.38 16.67 2.04
C GLU A 136 -9.30 15.15 2.09
N ALA A 137 -8.14 14.58 2.49
CA ALA A 137 -7.95 13.15 2.57
C ALA A 137 -8.93 12.49 3.57
N ALA A 138 -9.08 13.06 4.75
CA ALA A 138 -10.00 12.58 5.78
C ALA A 138 -11.47 12.66 5.31
N THR A 139 -11.89 13.82 4.82
CA THR A 139 -13.25 14.04 4.29
C THR A 139 -13.55 13.07 3.14
N ARG A 140 -12.56 12.85 2.27
CA ARG A 140 -12.70 11.97 1.11
C ARG A 140 -12.78 10.51 1.51
N LEU A 141 -11.97 10.08 2.47
CA LEU A 141 -12.00 8.73 3.02
C LEU A 141 -13.35 8.41 3.65
N GLU A 142 -13.92 9.35 4.43
CA GLU A 142 -15.25 9.22 5.01
C GLU A 142 -16.33 9.15 3.94
N ALA A 143 -16.27 10.03 2.92
CA ALA A 143 -17.22 10.03 1.82
C ALA A 143 -17.18 8.69 1.05
N LEU A 144 -15.99 8.14 0.79
CA LEU A 144 -15.85 6.86 0.10
C LEU A 144 -16.38 5.69 0.94
N ARG A 145 -16.20 5.71 2.26
CA ARG A 145 -16.80 4.71 3.17
C ARG A 145 -18.32 4.78 3.19
N ALA A 146 -18.89 5.98 3.08
CA ALA A 146 -20.33 6.19 3.09
C ALA A 146 -21.04 5.74 1.80
N ILE A 147 -20.32 5.66 0.67
CA ILE A 147 -20.88 5.31 -0.64
C ILE A 147 -21.26 3.81 -0.75
N GLY A 148 -20.79 2.96 0.17
CA GLY A 148 -21.07 1.51 0.17
C GLY A 148 -20.51 0.77 -1.04
N ASP A 149 -20.82 -0.52 -1.16
CA ASP A 149 -20.41 -1.41 -2.27
C ASP A 149 -21.05 -1.00 -3.61
N THR A 150 -20.58 0.11 -4.18
CA THR A 150 -20.94 0.48 -5.55
C THR A 150 -20.05 -0.25 -6.55
N PRO A 151 -20.58 -0.59 -7.74
CA PRO A 151 -19.96 -1.58 -8.62
C PRO A 151 -18.57 -1.19 -9.13
N ARG A 152 -17.78 -2.25 -9.30
CA ARG A 152 -16.40 -2.32 -9.78
C ARG A 152 -16.22 -1.60 -11.13
N ARG A 153 -15.76 -0.35 -11.12
CA ARG A 153 -15.22 0.31 -12.33
C ARG A 153 -13.99 1.12 -11.98
N LEU A 154 -12.83 0.58 -12.32
CA LEU A 154 -11.53 1.20 -12.06
C LEU A 154 -11.34 2.38 -13.02
N ASP A 155 -11.83 3.56 -12.64
CA ASP A 155 -11.68 4.78 -13.43
C ASP A 155 -10.36 5.44 -13.01
N LEU A 156 -9.29 5.17 -13.77
CA LEU A 156 -8.01 5.90 -13.67
C LEU A 156 -8.18 7.29 -14.30
N LEU A 157 -8.97 8.15 -13.66
CA LEU A 157 -9.13 9.53 -14.09
C LEU A 157 -8.19 10.43 -13.26
N PRO A 158 -7.26 11.15 -13.90
CA PRO A 158 -6.46 12.14 -13.19
C PRO A 158 -7.38 13.22 -12.62
N THR A 159 -7.18 13.58 -11.34
CA THR A 159 -7.96 14.61 -10.64
C THR A 159 -7.68 16.03 -11.15
N LYS A 160 -6.63 16.22 -11.95
CA LYS A 160 -6.33 17.45 -12.69
C LYS A 160 -6.15 17.13 -14.18
N PRO A 161 -6.69 17.94 -15.10
CA PRO A 161 -6.32 17.83 -16.50
C PRO A 161 -4.80 17.98 -16.64
N LEU A 162 -4.19 17.15 -17.47
CA LEU A 162 -2.78 17.29 -17.82
C LEU A 162 -2.55 18.72 -18.32
N PRO A 163 -1.45 19.39 -17.92
CA PRO A 163 -1.12 20.70 -18.45
C PRO A 163 -1.07 20.59 -19.98
N ARG A 164 -1.83 21.46 -20.65
CA ARG A 164 -1.81 21.52 -22.12
C ARG A 164 -0.43 22.02 -22.54
N SER A 165 0.03 21.54 -23.68
CA SER A 165 1.33 21.88 -24.26
C SER A 165 1.52 23.35 -24.64
N ASP A 166 0.57 24.22 -24.28
CA ASP A 166 0.54 25.64 -24.63
C ASP A 166 0.67 26.59 -23.39
N ASP A 167 1.10 26.07 -22.22
CA ASP A 167 1.54 26.87 -21.06
C ASP A 167 3.07 26.87 -20.91
#